data_AF-A0A7V3DFL5-F1
#
_entry.id   AF-A0A7V3DFL5-F1
#
_cell.length_a   1.000
_cell.length_b   1.000
_cell.length_c   1.000
_cell.angle_alpha   90.00
_cell.angle_beta   90.00
_cell.angle_gamma   90.00
#
_symmetry.space_group_name_H-M   'P 1'
#
loop_
_entity.id
_entity.type
_entity.pdbx_description
1 polymer ?
#
loop_
_entity_poly.entity_id
_entity_poly.type
_entity_poly.pdbx_seq_one_letter_code
_entity_poly.pdbx_strand_id
1 'polypeptide(L)'
;MSVRMDPPRTRVLPKAHGGRFSFGAGEWSGAFGDIGTDLPLLAGILMASGMPPVRVFIVFGLLQIASGWVYRMPMAVQPLKAVAALVIAQGADAGIITGAGFAIGAVMLALALSRGLQDLSRLIPEPVIRGIQFGLGLKLFILALGQYVGSQGWIGYLLALAAAAFIVTLPKSSRCPVGLLLLLFGVAVAWMGGAAFPSKWVLAQTPDAWGLPLPQDIWAGFLLLAVPQLPLSLGNSILATQRLADDWFPERGVTIRKIGLGYGVFNVVAALLGGIPVCHGSGGMAGHYTFGGRTGGSVIIYGAFFISLGLAVHLGALDILAFFPLPILGVMLAREAWALMGRIRQTEPGYRWIAALVGILAASNLPNGFLIAMAAGSALYYISITTRSRRSTGKIPSTG
;
A
#
# COMPACT_ATOMS: atom_id res chain seq x y z
N MET A 1 6.48 0.12 -28.04
CA MET A 1 6.33 -1.35 -28.10
C MET A 1 5.20 -1.75 -27.17
N SER A 2 4.11 -2.29 -27.73
CA SER A 2 2.90 -2.67 -27.01
C SER A 2 3.15 -3.94 -26.18
N VAL A 3 3.22 -3.79 -24.85
CA VAL A 3 3.20 -4.93 -23.93
C VAL A 3 1.73 -5.31 -23.74
N ARG A 4 1.25 -6.29 -24.51
CA ARG A 4 0.04 -7.03 -24.12
C ARG A 4 0.42 -7.84 -22.90
N MET A 5 -0.09 -7.45 -21.74
CA MET A 5 -0.19 -8.34 -20.61
C MET A 5 -1.21 -9.40 -21.01
N ASP A 6 -0.76 -10.60 -21.38
CA ASP A 6 -1.69 -11.71 -21.45
C ASP A 6 -2.29 -11.87 -20.06
N PRO A 7 -3.62 -11.73 -19.89
CA PRO A 7 -4.22 -11.97 -18.60
C PRO A 7 -3.91 -13.42 -18.22
N PRO A 8 -3.66 -13.71 -16.93
CA PRO A 8 -3.70 -15.11 -16.49
C PRO A 8 -5.00 -15.72 -17.02
N ARG A 9 -4.99 -16.99 -17.43
CA ARG A 9 -6.20 -17.74 -17.84
C ARG A 9 -7.16 -17.81 -16.64
N THR A 10 -7.79 -16.70 -16.30
CA THR A 10 -8.83 -16.55 -15.32
C THR A 10 -10.10 -16.41 -16.12
N ARG A 11 -11.02 -17.33 -15.83
CA ARG A 11 -12.44 -17.30 -16.19
C ARG A 11 -12.88 -15.85 -16.43
N VAL A 12 -13.34 -15.52 -17.64
CA VAL A 12 -13.83 -14.18 -18.00
C VAL A 12 -14.88 -13.78 -16.95
N LEU A 13 -14.48 -12.96 -15.97
CA LEU A 13 -15.38 -12.51 -14.93
C LEU A 13 -16.36 -11.53 -15.58
N PRO A 14 -17.66 -11.61 -15.26
CA PRO A 14 -18.66 -10.76 -15.91
C PRO A 14 -18.29 -9.28 -15.76
N LYS A 15 -18.40 -8.55 -16.88
CA LYS A 15 -18.22 -7.09 -16.91
C LYS A 15 -19.20 -6.43 -15.93
N ALA A 16 -18.73 -5.36 -15.28
CA ALA A 16 -19.53 -4.61 -14.32
C ALA A 16 -20.87 -4.22 -14.97
N HIS A 17 -21.98 -4.56 -14.31
CA HIS A 17 -23.30 -4.10 -14.70
C HIS A 17 -23.44 -2.62 -14.30
N GLY A 18 -24.16 -1.82 -15.10
CA GLY A 18 -24.23 -0.35 -15.03
C GLY A 18 -24.76 0.29 -13.72
N GLY A 19 -24.89 -0.47 -12.63
CA GLY A 19 -25.20 0.04 -11.30
C GLY A 19 -24.06 0.89 -10.71
N ARG A 20 -24.43 1.98 -10.02
CA ARG A 20 -23.45 2.86 -9.34
C ARG A 20 -22.94 2.24 -8.03
N PHE A 21 -23.78 1.46 -7.35
CA PHE A 21 -23.46 0.74 -6.12
C PHE A 21 -24.20 -0.61 -6.09
N SER A 22 -23.53 -1.64 -5.58
CA SER A 22 -24.10 -2.94 -5.26
C SER A 22 -23.55 -3.39 -3.90
N PHE A 23 -24.29 -4.23 -3.20
CA PHE A 23 -23.88 -4.80 -1.90
C PHE A 23 -24.09 -6.31 -1.86
N GLY A 24 -24.05 -6.97 -3.03
CA GLY A 24 -24.19 -8.41 -3.15
C GLY A 24 -22.97 -9.18 -2.64
N ALA A 25 -23.05 -10.51 -2.67
CA ALA A 25 -21.98 -11.39 -2.17
C ALA A 25 -20.60 -11.11 -2.79
N GLY A 26 -20.55 -10.72 -4.07
CA GLY A 26 -19.29 -10.33 -4.72
C GLY A 26 -18.65 -9.08 -4.12
N GLU A 27 -19.44 -8.11 -3.66
CA GLU A 27 -18.94 -6.86 -3.06
C GLU A 27 -18.44 -7.10 -1.63
N TRP A 28 -19.14 -7.93 -0.85
CA TRP A 28 -18.70 -8.38 0.47
C TRP A 28 -17.41 -9.19 0.41
N SER A 29 -17.36 -10.15 -0.52
CA SER A 29 -16.15 -10.95 -0.73
C SER A 29 -15.02 -10.08 -1.27
N GLY A 30 -15.30 -9.18 -2.21
CA GLY A 30 -14.34 -8.18 -2.70
C GLY A 30 -13.82 -7.26 -1.59
N ALA A 31 -14.66 -6.89 -0.61
CA ALA A 31 -14.36 -5.84 0.36
C ALA A 31 -13.10 -6.14 1.16
N PHE A 32 -12.82 -7.41 1.42
CA PHE A 32 -11.66 -7.84 2.19
C PHE A 32 -10.51 -8.34 1.33
N GLY A 33 -10.50 -8.00 0.04
CA GLY A 33 -9.50 -8.46 -0.92
C GLY A 33 -8.11 -7.89 -0.70
N ASP A 34 -8.01 -6.73 -0.05
CA ASP A 34 -6.78 -5.99 0.23
C ASP A 34 -6.40 -5.99 1.72
N ILE A 35 -7.24 -6.59 2.58
CA ILE A 35 -7.00 -6.75 4.02
C ILE A 35 -5.66 -7.44 4.34
N GLY A 36 -5.21 -8.29 3.41
CA GLY A 36 -3.92 -8.97 3.44
C GLY A 36 -2.72 -8.03 3.53
N THR A 37 -2.85 -6.83 2.98
CA THR A 37 -1.80 -5.80 2.98
C THR A 37 -2.09 -4.74 4.04
N ASP A 38 -3.33 -4.29 4.11
CA ASP A 38 -3.68 -3.10 4.86
C ASP A 38 -3.58 -3.31 6.38
N LEU A 39 -4.07 -4.45 6.89
CA LEU A 39 -4.01 -4.73 8.33
C LEU A 39 -2.59 -4.87 8.86
N PRO A 40 -1.67 -5.66 8.25
CA PRO A 40 -0.29 -5.72 8.72
C PRO A 40 0.40 -4.35 8.77
N LEU A 41 0.16 -3.49 7.76
CA LEU A 41 0.77 -2.16 7.70
C LEU A 41 0.15 -1.20 8.73
N LEU A 42 -1.18 -1.22 8.89
CA LEU A 42 -1.87 -0.43 9.91
C LEU A 42 -1.42 -0.82 11.32
N ALA A 43 -1.43 -2.12 11.63
CA ALA A 43 -0.97 -2.64 12.92
C ALA A 43 0.49 -2.23 13.19
N GLY A 44 1.37 -2.40 12.20
CA GLY A 44 2.76 -1.99 12.32
C GLY A 44 2.95 -0.50 12.58
N ILE A 45 2.25 0.36 11.83
CA ILE A 45 2.30 1.81 12.05
C ILE A 45 1.81 2.15 13.46
N LEU A 46 0.66 1.61 13.89
CA LEU A 46 0.08 1.90 15.20
C LEU A 46 1.03 1.51 16.33
N MET A 47 1.62 0.31 16.25
CA MET A 47 2.57 -0.18 17.25
C MET A 47 3.87 0.61 17.29
N ALA A 48 4.38 1.05 16.14
CA ALA A 48 5.66 1.74 16.06
C ALA A 48 5.58 3.24 16.39
N SER A 49 4.43 3.87 16.14
CA SER A 49 4.26 5.33 16.25
C SER A 49 3.44 5.79 17.46
N GLY A 50 2.70 4.88 18.09
CA GLY A 50 1.76 5.22 19.16
C GLY A 50 0.56 6.03 18.70
N MET A 51 0.29 6.12 17.39
CA MET A 51 -0.88 6.82 16.87
C MET A 51 -2.19 6.25 17.45
N PRO A 52 -3.19 7.10 17.79
CA PRO A 52 -4.45 6.63 18.36
C PRO A 52 -5.22 5.71 17.39
N PRO A 53 -5.42 4.42 17.70
CA PRO A 53 -6.04 3.46 16.78
C PRO A 53 -7.46 3.87 16.35
N VAL A 54 -8.24 4.45 17.27
CA VAL A 54 -9.60 4.97 17.01
C VAL A 54 -9.60 5.94 15.83
N ARG A 55 -8.73 6.96 15.87
CA ARG A 55 -8.67 8.00 14.82
C ARG A 55 -8.20 7.40 13.51
N VAL A 56 -7.15 6.58 13.55
CA VAL A 56 -6.59 5.95 12.35
C VAL A 56 -7.65 5.10 11.64
N PHE A 57 -8.36 4.22 12.36
CA PHE A 57 -9.38 3.36 11.75
C PHE A 57 -10.60 4.13 11.26
N ILE A 58 -11.10 5.11 12.02
CA ILE A 58 -12.25 5.93 11.60
C ILE A 58 -11.90 6.74 10.35
N VAL A 59 -10.77 7.45 10.34
CA VAL A 59 -10.34 8.28 9.20
C VAL A 59 -10.06 7.40 7.98
N PHE A 60 -9.37 6.28 8.16
CA PHE A 60 -9.13 5.32 7.08
C PHE A 60 -10.45 4.80 6.48
N GLY A 61 -11.41 4.42 7.33
CA GLY A 61 -12.72 3.95 6.88
C GLY A 61 -13.55 5.03 6.19
N LEU A 62 -13.52 6.28 6.66
CA LEU A 62 -14.16 7.41 6.00
C LEU A 62 -13.58 7.67 4.60
N LEU A 63 -12.25 7.61 4.46
CA LEU A 63 -11.58 7.77 3.17
C LEU A 63 -11.93 6.63 2.20
N GLN A 64 -12.05 5.39 2.69
CA GLN A 64 -12.53 4.26 1.89
C GLN A 64 -13.95 4.51 1.36
N ILE A 65 -14.88 4.93 2.22
CA ILE A 65 -16.25 5.27 1.82
C ILE A 65 -16.23 6.40 0.78
N ALA A 66 -15.49 7.49 1.05
CA ALA A 66 -15.34 8.59 0.11
C ALA A 66 -14.82 8.13 -1.26
N SER A 67 -13.83 7.22 -1.28
CA SER A 67 -13.30 6.63 -2.51
C SER A 67 -14.38 5.89 -3.31
N GLY A 68 -15.13 5.01 -2.64
CA GLY A 68 -16.23 4.27 -3.26
C GLY A 68 -17.27 5.20 -3.89
N TRP A 69 -17.59 6.31 -3.21
CA TRP A 69 -18.53 7.32 -3.72
C TRP A 69 -17.99 8.13 -4.91
N VAL A 70 -16.74 8.59 -4.83
CA VAL A 70 -16.12 9.47 -5.84
C VAL A 70 -15.80 8.73 -7.14
N TYR A 71 -15.32 7.49 -7.05
CA TYR A 71 -14.89 6.72 -8.21
C TYR A 71 -15.95 5.75 -8.73
N ARG A 72 -16.91 5.34 -7.89
CA ARG A 72 -18.01 4.42 -8.25
C ARG A 72 -17.53 3.08 -8.80
N MET A 73 -16.34 2.68 -8.41
CA MET A 73 -15.66 1.43 -8.73
C MET A 73 -14.83 1.05 -7.51
N PRO A 74 -14.26 -0.16 -7.41
CA PRO A 74 -13.51 -0.59 -6.25
C PRO A 74 -12.11 0.06 -6.20
N MET A 75 -12.09 1.39 -6.08
CA MET A 75 -10.90 2.20 -5.91
C MET A 75 -10.43 2.10 -4.46
N ALA A 76 -9.56 1.14 -4.18
CA ALA A 76 -8.99 0.95 -2.85
C ALA A 76 -8.26 2.21 -2.34
N VAL A 77 -8.33 2.45 -1.03
CA VAL A 77 -7.46 3.35 -0.28
C VAL A 77 -6.59 2.47 0.61
N GLN A 78 -5.27 2.56 0.45
CA GLN A 78 -4.32 1.71 1.17
C GLN A 78 -3.28 2.54 1.93
N PRO A 79 -2.71 2.02 3.03
CA PRO A 79 -1.53 2.62 3.66
C PRO A 79 -0.37 2.71 2.66
N LEU A 80 0.40 3.80 2.76
CA LEU A 80 1.59 3.98 1.94
C LEU A 80 2.70 3.02 2.36
N LYS A 81 3.01 2.03 1.52
CA LYS A 81 3.94 0.95 1.84
C LYS A 81 5.34 1.42 2.27
N ALA A 82 5.92 2.41 1.60
CA ALA A 82 7.25 2.90 1.96
C ALA A 82 7.21 3.74 3.23
N VAL A 83 6.17 4.56 3.42
CA VAL A 83 5.92 5.26 4.68
C VAL A 83 5.79 4.25 5.83
N ALA A 84 4.94 3.24 5.69
CA ALA A 84 4.76 2.20 6.70
C ALA A 84 6.08 1.50 7.04
N ALA A 85 6.85 1.09 6.03
CA ALA A 85 8.16 0.47 6.25
C ALA A 85 9.14 1.38 7.00
N LEU A 86 9.17 2.67 6.66
CA LEU A 86 10.07 3.65 7.29
C LEU A 86 9.63 3.99 8.72
N VAL A 87 8.32 4.17 8.95
CA VAL A 87 7.74 4.40 10.27
C VAL A 87 8.07 3.23 11.19
N ILE A 88 7.86 1.99 10.74
CA ILE A 88 8.13 0.80 11.55
C ILE A 88 9.63 0.63 11.80
N ALA A 89 10.47 0.89 10.80
CA ALA A 89 11.91 0.73 10.93
C ALA A 89 12.58 1.82 11.79
N GLN A 90 12.04 3.05 11.78
CA GLN A 90 12.67 4.21 12.43
C GLN A 90 11.93 4.68 13.69
N GLY A 91 10.74 4.15 13.98
CA GLY A 91 9.91 4.62 15.08
C GLY A 91 9.46 6.07 14.91
N ALA A 92 9.09 6.47 13.69
CA ALA A 92 8.65 7.84 13.42
C ALA A 92 7.36 8.15 14.21
N ASP A 93 7.35 9.28 14.90
CA ASP A 93 6.22 9.70 15.73
C ASP A 93 4.99 10.12 14.91
N ALA A 94 3.86 10.27 15.60
CA ALA A 94 2.58 10.65 15.00
C ALA A 94 2.61 12.03 14.30
N GLY A 95 3.41 12.98 14.81
CA GLY A 95 3.58 14.31 14.21
C GLY A 95 4.24 14.20 12.84
N ILE A 96 5.37 13.50 12.75
CA ILE A 96 6.10 13.27 11.49
C ILE A 96 5.22 12.53 10.47
N ILE A 97 4.45 11.54 10.90
CA ILE A 97 3.55 10.76 10.01
C ILE A 97 2.48 11.67 9.40
N THR A 98 1.84 12.50 10.21
CA THR A 98 0.78 13.40 9.72
C THR A 98 1.34 14.58 8.94
N GLY A 99 2.50 15.11 9.33
CA GLY A 99 3.28 16.06 8.55
C GLY A 99 3.65 15.52 7.17
N ALA A 100 4.07 14.25 7.09
CA ALA A 100 4.29 13.56 5.83
C ALA A 100 3.00 13.41 5.01
N GLY A 101 1.88 13.06 5.64
CA GLY A 101 0.57 13.02 4.98
C GLY A 101 0.21 14.36 4.34
N PHE A 102 0.35 15.44 5.09
CA PHE A 102 0.09 16.79 4.59
C PHE A 102 1.03 17.13 3.42
N ALA A 103 2.33 16.90 3.57
CA ALA A 103 3.33 17.17 2.54
C ALA A 103 3.07 16.38 1.25
N ILE A 104 2.80 15.08 1.37
CA ILE A 104 2.43 14.20 0.25
C ILE A 104 1.17 14.74 -0.43
N GLY A 105 0.15 15.11 0.37
CA GLY A 105 -1.10 15.67 -0.12
C GLY A 105 -0.88 16.95 -0.93
N ALA A 106 -0.16 17.92 -0.37
CA ALA A 106 0.16 19.19 -1.01
C ALA A 106 0.95 19.00 -2.31
N VAL A 107 2.00 18.16 -2.29
CA VAL A 107 2.80 17.88 -3.50
C VAL A 107 1.95 17.21 -4.58
N MET A 108 1.13 16.22 -4.23
CA MET A 108 0.29 15.53 -5.21
C MET A 108 -0.80 16.43 -5.77
N LEU A 109 -1.38 17.33 -4.97
CA LEU A 109 -2.30 18.37 -5.46
C LEU A 109 -1.60 19.30 -6.45
N ALA A 110 -0.41 19.81 -6.12
CA ALA A 110 0.36 20.67 -7.01
C ALA A 110 0.70 19.97 -8.34
N LEU A 111 1.14 18.71 -8.28
CA LEU A 111 1.45 17.91 -9.47
C LEU A 111 0.20 17.57 -10.31
N ALA A 112 -0.96 17.35 -9.68
CA ALA A 112 -2.21 17.00 -10.37
C ALA A 112 -2.93 18.23 -10.95
N LEU A 113 -2.80 19.40 -10.32
CA LEU A 113 -3.32 20.66 -10.85
C LEU A 113 -2.47 21.17 -12.02
N SER A 114 -1.17 20.85 -12.02
CA SER A 114 -0.25 21.07 -13.14
C SER A 114 -0.20 19.86 -14.09
N ARG A 115 0.75 19.89 -15.04
CA ARG A 115 1.16 18.71 -15.85
C ARG A 115 2.27 17.89 -15.19
N GLY A 116 2.57 18.19 -13.92
CA GLY A 116 3.72 17.66 -13.19
C GLY A 116 3.67 16.14 -13.00
N LEU A 117 2.49 15.51 -12.91
CA LEU A 117 2.39 14.05 -12.83
C LEU A 117 2.96 13.36 -14.08
N GLN A 118 2.69 13.91 -15.28
CA GLN A 118 3.21 13.38 -16.53
C GLN A 118 4.73 13.61 -16.63
N ASP A 119 5.18 14.81 -16.27
CA ASP A 119 6.60 15.18 -16.38
C ASP A 119 7.45 14.38 -15.39
N LEU A 120 7.01 14.24 -14.14
CA LEU A 120 7.70 13.44 -13.12
C LEU A 120 7.78 11.95 -13.55
N SER A 121 6.77 11.44 -14.25
CA SER A 121 6.77 10.05 -14.72
C SER A 121 7.81 9.79 -15.81
N ARG A 122 8.22 10.83 -16.54
CA ARG A 122 9.27 10.77 -17.57
C ARG A 122 10.65 10.97 -16.97
N LEU A 123 10.75 11.67 -15.83
CA LEU A 123 12.01 11.96 -15.15
C LEU A 123 12.56 10.77 -14.36
N ILE A 124 11.70 9.89 -13.85
CA ILE A 124 12.12 8.75 -13.03
C ILE A 124 12.12 7.48 -13.89
N PRO A 125 13.29 6.90 -14.21
CA PRO A 125 13.37 5.72 -15.06
C PRO A 125 12.68 4.50 -14.44
N GLU A 126 12.09 3.66 -15.28
CA GLU A 126 11.48 2.40 -14.83
C GLU A 126 12.44 1.55 -13.97
N PRO A 127 13.72 1.34 -14.33
CA PRO A 127 14.65 0.55 -13.51
C PRO A 127 14.78 1.08 -12.08
N VAL A 128 14.69 2.41 -11.89
CA VAL A 128 14.73 3.03 -10.56
C VAL A 128 13.47 2.71 -9.78
N ILE A 129 12.28 2.85 -10.39
CA ILE A 129 11.00 2.49 -9.76
C ILE A 129 11.01 1.01 -9.34
N ARG A 130 11.45 0.11 -10.22
CA ARG A 130 11.55 -1.34 -9.92
C ARG A 130 12.58 -1.64 -8.84
N GLY A 131 13.69 -0.89 -8.79
CA GLY A 131 14.68 -0.99 -7.73
C GLY A 131 14.14 -0.55 -6.37
N ILE A 132 13.46 0.59 -6.31
CA ILE A 132 12.79 1.06 -5.08
C ILE A 132 11.76 0.03 -4.59
N GLN A 133 10.99 -0.57 -5.50
CA GLN A 133 10.08 -1.67 -5.18
C GLN A 133 10.83 -2.88 -4.62
N PHE A 134 11.92 -3.30 -5.26
CA PHE A 134 12.73 -4.42 -4.77
C PHE A 134 13.28 -4.16 -3.36
N GLY A 135 13.87 -2.97 -3.13
CA GLY A 135 14.44 -2.61 -1.83
C GLY A 135 13.38 -2.48 -0.72
N LEU A 136 12.23 -1.89 -1.04
CA LEU A 136 11.09 -1.84 -0.12
C LEU A 136 10.58 -3.25 0.20
N GLY A 137 10.49 -4.12 -0.80
CA GLY A 137 10.11 -5.51 -0.62
C GLY A 137 11.07 -6.22 0.32
N LEU A 138 12.38 -6.02 0.16
CA LEU A 138 13.38 -6.59 1.06
C LEU A 138 13.22 -6.08 2.50
N LYS A 139 13.00 -4.77 2.72
CA LYS A 139 12.75 -4.22 4.07
C LYS A 139 11.51 -4.81 4.73
N LEU A 140 10.40 -4.87 3.99
CA LEU A 140 9.15 -5.44 4.51
C LEU A 140 9.29 -6.95 4.79
N PHE A 141 10.06 -7.67 3.98
CA PHE A 141 10.33 -9.08 4.19
C PHE A 141 11.19 -9.32 5.45
N ILE A 142 12.24 -8.52 5.64
CA ILE A 142 13.09 -8.53 6.84
C ILE A 142 12.25 -8.21 8.07
N LEU A 143 11.40 -7.18 8.01
CA LEU A 143 10.49 -6.82 9.09
C LEU A 143 9.54 -7.96 9.45
N ALA A 144 8.91 -8.57 8.45
CA ALA A 144 7.99 -9.69 8.63
C ALA A 144 8.66 -10.88 9.33
N LEU A 145 9.83 -11.29 8.87
CA LEU A 145 10.53 -12.44 9.44
C LEU A 145 11.20 -12.13 10.77
N GLY A 146 11.81 -10.94 10.90
CA GLY A 146 12.63 -10.56 12.04
C GLY A 146 11.84 -10.11 13.25
N GLN A 147 10.67 -9.48 13.06
CA GLN A 147 9.88 -8.92 14.16
C GLN A 147 8.51 -9.59 14.35
N TYR A 148 7.87 -10.06 13.27
CA TYR A 148 6.46 -10.48 13.35
C TYR A 148 6.33 -11.99 13.58
N VAL A 149 6.95 -12.79 12.71
CA VAL A 149 6.86 -14.27 12.73
C VAL A 149 7.30 -14.86 14.08
N GLY A 150 8.40 -14.36 14.66
CA GLY A 150 8.95 -14.86 15.92
C GLY A 150 8.41 -14.21 17.19
N SER A 151 7.47 -13.27 17.10
CA SER A 151 7.02 -12.42 18.24
C SER A 151 6.45 -13.19 19.44
N GLN A 152 6.01 -14.44 19.24
CA GLN A 152 5.44 -15.31 20.28
C GLN A 152 6.28 -16.59 20.51
N GLY A 153 7.59 -16.52 20.24
CA GLY A 153 8.49 -17.66 20.38
C GLY A 153 8.10 -18.83 19.47
N TRP A 154 8.19 -20.06 19.98
CA TRP A 154 7.87 -21.28 19.21
C TRP A 154 6.41 -21.33 18.74
N ILE A 155 5.47 -20.82 19.55
CA ILE A 155 4.04 -20.72 19.18
C ILE A 155 3.90 -19.81 17.97
N GLY A 156 4.63 -18.68 17.95
CA GLY A 156 4.62 -17.76 16.82
C GLY A 156 5.06 -18.42 15.52
N TYR A 157 6.15 -19.19 15.55
CA TYR A 157 6.61 -19.95 14.37
C TYR A 157 5.57 -20.96 13.89
N LEU A 158 4.86 -21.65 14.80
CA LEU A 158 3.79 -22.58 14.42
C LEU A 158 2.60 -21.86 13.79
N LEU A 159 2.17 -20.73 14.35
CA LEU A 159 1.10 -19.91 13.78
C LEU A 159 1.48 -19.37 12.41
N ALA A 160 2.72 -18.93 12.24
CA ALA A 160 3.24 -18.51 10.94
C ALA A 160 3.28 -19.67 9.94
N LEU A 161 3.72 -20.85 10.36
CA LEU A 161 3.73 -22.04 9.50
C LEU A 161 2.31 -22.44 9.08
N ALA A 162 1.36 -22.43 10.01
CA ALA A 162 -0.05 -22.70 9.74
C ALA A 162 -0.64 -21.67 8.74
N ALA A 163 -0.37 -20.38 8.96
CA ALA A 163 -0.80 -19.32 8.04
C ALA A 163 -0.16 -19.48 6.66
N ALA A 164 1.13 -19.81 6.57
CA ALA A 164 1.83 -20.02 5.31
C ALA A 164 1.28 -21.24 4.55
N ALA A 165 1.06 -22.36 5.26
CA ALA A 165 0.43 -23.55 4.69
C ALA A 165 -0.95 -23.22 4.13
N PHE A 166 -1.77 -22.49 4.89
CA PHE A 166 -3.11 -22.07 4.48
C PHE A 166 -3.09 -21.20 3.21
N ILE A 167 -2.13 -20.27 3.11
CA ILE A 167 -1.94 -19.43 1.92
C ILE A 167 -1.58 -20.25 0.67
N VAL A 168 -0.82 -21.34 0.83
CA VAL A 168 -0.33 -22.17 -0.27
C VAL A 168 -1.37 -23.21 -0.70
N THR A 169 -2.12 -23.79 0.25
CA THR A 169 -3.07 -24.88 -0.01
C THR A 169 -4.43 -24.40 -0.49
N LEU A 170 -4.81 -23.14 -0.23
CA LEU A 170 -6.08 -22.62 -0.68
C LEU A 170 -6.18 -22.57 -2.21
N PRO A 171 -7.29 -23.06 -2.80
CA PRO A 171 -7.49 -23.00 -4.24
C PRO A 171 -7.44 -21.55 -4.74
N LYS A 172 -6.63 -21.31 -5.78
CA LYS A 172 -6.56 -20.01 -6.48
C LYS A 172 -7.90 -19.56 -7.08
N SER A 173 -8.89 -20.45 -7.14
CA SER A 173 -10.26 -20.21 -7.62
C SER A 173 -11.22 -19.75 -6.53
N SER A 174 -10.79 -19.68 -5.27
CA SER A 174 -11.64 -19.25 -4.16
C SER A 174 -12.00 -17.77 -4.32
N ARG A 175 -13.31 -17.47 -4.32
CA ARG A 175 -13.79 -16.08 -4.24
C ARG A 175 -13.58 -15.48 -2.85
N CYS A 176 -13.21 -16.29 -1.86
CA CYS A 176 -13.00 -15.86 -0.49
C CYS A 176 -11.61 -15.25 -0.30
N PRO A 177 -11.49 -14.03 0.24
CA PRO A 177 -10.20 -13.43 0.53
C PRO A 177 -9.43 -14.21 1.59
N VAL A 178 -8.28 -14.76 1.21
CA VAL A 178 -7.40 -15.49 2.12
C VAL A 178 -7.03 -14.64 3.35
N GLY A 179 -6.82 -13.34 3.15
CA GLY A 179 -6.53 -12.41 4.25
C GLY A 179 -7.65 -12.34 5.29
N LEU A 180 -8.92 -12.41 4.87
CA LEU A 180 -10.06 -12.43 5.80
C LEU A 180 -10.13 -13.75 6.58
N LEU A 181 -9.88 -14.87 5.92
CA LEU A 181 -9.88 -16.18 6.59
C LEU A 181 -8.74 -16.27 7.63
N LEU A 182 -7.55 -15.79 7.28
CA LEU A 182 -6.44 -15.69 8.21
C LEU A 182 -6.73 -14.74 9.36
N LEU A 183 -7.46 -13.65 9.09
CA LEU A 183 -7.91 -12.74 10.13
C LEU A 183 -8.82 -13.43 11.13
N LEU A 184 -9.87 -14.10 10.65
CA LEU A 184 -10.82 -14.82 11.50
C LEU A 184 -10.13 -15.94 12.29
N PHE A 185 -9.20 -16.65 11.66
CA PHE A 185 -8.37 -17.64 12.33
C PHE A 185 -7.52 -17.01 13.44
N GLY A 186 -6.88 -15.87 13.18
CA GLY A 186 -6.09 -15.14 14.17
C GLY A 186 -6.92 -14.69 15.37
N VAL A 187 -8.12 -14.16 15.13
CA VAL A 187 -9.08 -13.78 16.18
C VAL A 187 -9.48 -14.99 17.03
N ALA A 188 -9.79 -16.12 16.40
CA ALA A 188 -10.16 -17.35 17.10
C ALA A 188 -9.01 -17.87 17.97
N VAL A 189 -7.78 -17.87 17.45
CA VAL A 189 -6.58 -18.26 18.21
C VAL A 189 -6.35 -17.33 19.39
N ALA A 190 -6.45 -16.01 19.20
CA ALA A 190 -6.29 -15.04 20.28
C ALA A 190 -7.34 -15.26 21.38
N TRP A 191 -8.61 -15.47 21.00
CA TRP A 191 -9.69 -15.74 21.94
C TRP A 191 -9.47 -17.04 22.73
N MET A 192 -9.09 -18.13 22.07
CA MET A 192 -8.73 -19.38 22.74
C MET A 192 -7.51 -19.25 23.65
N GLY A 193 -6.58 -18.34 23.32
CA GLY A 193 -5.42 -17.99 24.13
C GLY A 193 -5.73 -17.10 25.34
N GLY A 194 -7.01 -16.79 25.60
CA GLY A 194 -7.45 -16.01 26.75
C GLY A 194 -7.64 -14.51 26.48
N ALA A 195 -7.57 -14.06 25.22
CA ALA A 195 -7.97 -12.69 24.88
C ALA A 195 -9.46 -12.51 25.19
N ALA A 196 -9.76 -11.71 26.21
CA ALA A 196 -11.12 -11.46 26.63
C ALA A 196 -11.74 -10.36 25.76
N PHE A 197 -12.95 -10.61 25.27
CA PHE A 197 -13.80 -9.51 24.79
C PHE A 197 -14.22 -8.65 25.98
N PRO A 198 -14.34 -7.31 25.82
CA PRO A 198 -14.74 -6.44 26.91
C PRO A 198 -16.11 -6.86 27.45
N SER A 199 -16.19 -7.09 28.76
CA SER A 199 -17.44 -7.41 29.46
C SER A 199 -18.30 -6.17 29.75
N LYS A 200 -17.73 -4.97 29.57
CA LYS A 200 -18.42 -3.68 29.71
C LYS A 200 -17.98 -2.75 28.60
N TRP A 201 -18.96 -2.15 27.93
CA TRP A 201 -18.72 -1.05 27.01
C TRP A 201 -18.58 0.23 27.83
N VAL A 202 -17.36 0.75 27.93
CA VAL A 202 -17.09 2.03 28.58
C VAL A 202 -16.67 2.97 27.47
N LEU A 203 -17.35 4.11 27.36
CA LEU A 203 -16.91 5.18 26.47
C LEU A 203 -15.50 5.56 26.92
N ALA A 204 -14.48 5.21 26.13
CA ALA A 204 -13.13 5.67 26.37
C ALA A 204 -13.15 7.20 26.41
N GLN A 205 -12.32 7.80 27.25
CA GLN A 205 -12.19 9.25 27.29
C GLN A 205 -12.03 9.79 25.87
N THR A 206 -12.74 10.88 25.56
CA THR A 206 -12.68 11.53 24.25
C THR A 206 -11.22 11.67 23.84
N PRO A 207 -10.82 11.19 22.65
CA PRO A 207 -9.41 11.24 22.28
C PRO A 207 -8.92 12.68 22.38
N ASP A 208 -7.73 12.88 22.95
CA ASP A 208 -7.09 14.19 23.07
C ASP A 208 -7.28 15.01 21.79
N ALA A 209 -7.50 16.32 21.95
CA ALA A 209 -7.67 17.23 20.82
C ALA A 209 -6.53 16.98 19.81
N TRP A 210 -6.88 16.53 18.60
CA TRP A 210 -5.87 16.26 17.58
C TRP A 210 -5.30 17.57 17.09
N GLY A 211 -3.99 17.74 17.25
CA GLY A 211 -3.27 18.91 16.77
C GLY A 211 -3.11 18.88 15.25
N LEU A 212 -3.16 20.07 14.62
CA LEU A 212 -2.75 20.20 13.23
C LEU A 212 -1.25 19.92 13.09
N PRO A 213 -0.79 19.35 11.96
CA PRO A 213 0.62 19.07 11.75
C PRO A 213 1.44 20.36 11.80
N LEU A 214 2.49 20.38 12.62
CA LEU A 214 3.35 21.56 12.77
C LEU A 214 4.25 21.73 11.54
N PRO A 215 4.66 22.95 11.18
CA PRO A 215 5.56 23.19 10.05
C PRO A 215 6.85 22.35 10.09
N GLN A 216 7.41 22.17 11.28
CA GLN A 216 8.60 21.34 11.51
C GLN A 216 8.36 19.86 11.19
N ASP A 217 7.18 19.34 11.56
CA ASP A 217 6.79 17.94 11.31
C ASP A 217 6.47 17.73 9.83
N ILE A 218 5.88 18.74 9.17
CA ILE A 218 5.66 18.75 7.72
C ILE A 218 7.00 18.67 6.99
N TRP A 219 7.98 19.45 7.41
CA TRP A 219 9.31 19.44 6.79
C TRP A 219 10.06 18.12 7.03
N ALA A 220 10.07 17.64 8.27
CA ALA A 220 10.68 16.35 8.62
C ALA A 220 9.99 15.19 7.88
N GLY A 221 8.66 15.14 7.92
CA GLY A 221 7.85 14.14 7.23
C GLY A 221 8.01 14.22 5.71
N PHE A 222 8.17 15.42 5.14
CA PHE A 222 8.48 15.58 3.72
C PHE A 222 9.80 14.86 3.37
N LEU A 223 10.89 15.19 4.05
CA LEU A 223 12.22 14.64 3.76
C LEU A 223 12.30 13.14 4.04
N LEU A 224 11.81 12.71 5.20
CA LEU A 224 11.98 11.34 5.68
C LEU A 224 11.01 10.36 5.02
N LEU A 225 9.76 10.77 4.78
CA LEU A 225 8.67 9.85 4.39
C LEU A 225 8.10 10.17 3.00
N ALA A 226 7.87 11.45 2.69
CA ALA A 226 7.22 11.83 1.43
C ALA A 226 8.12 11.59 0.21
N VAL A 227 9.35 12.11 0.21
CA VAL A 227 10.20 12.01 -0.99
C VAL A 227 10.51 10.55 -1.37
N PRO A 228 10.86 9.64 -0.45
CA PRO A 228 10.97 8.21 -0.77
C PRO A 228 9.71 7.58 -1.37
N GLN A 229 8.54 8.07 -0.98
CA GLN A 229 7.24 7.50 -1.33
C GLN A 229 6.70 8.01 -2.68
N LEU A 230 7.07 9.21 -3.13
CA LEU A 230 6.53 9.82 -4.36
C LEU A 230 6.77 8.95 -5.62
N PRO A 231 7.96 8.41 -5.90
CA PRO A 231 8.20 7.59 -7.11
C PRO A 231 7.34 6.33 -7.14
N LEU A 232 7.24 5.67 -5.98
CA LEU A 232 6.43 4.47 -5.82
C LEU A 232 4.94 4.78 -6.04
N SER A 233 4.48 5.92 -5.53
CA SER A 233 3.10 6.36 -5.64
C SER A 233 2.73 6.71 -7.08
N LEU A 234 3.64 7.36 -7.82
CA LEU A 234 3.42 7.64 -9.23
C LEU A 234 3.29 6.35 -10.05
N GLY A 235 4.19 5.38 -9.85
CA GLY A 235 4.15 4.10 -10.56
C GLY A 235 2.92 3.26 -10.18
N ASN A 236 2.75 2.97 -8.89
CA ASN A 236 1.76 2.00 -8.41
C ASN A 236 0.38 2.59 -8.18
N SER A 237 0.30 3.82 -7.67
CA SER A 237 -0.95 4.39 -7.16
C SER A 237 -1.61 5.36 -8.15
N ILE A 238 -0.86 5.86 -9.13
CA ILE A 238 -1.37 6.72 -10.19
C ILE A 238 -1.41 5.95 -11.51
N LEU A 239 -0.26 5.59 -12.08
CA LEU A 239 -0.19 5.03 -13.43
C LEU A 239 -0.72 3.61 -13.53
N ALA A 240 -0.30 2.71 -12.65
CA ALA A 240 -0.80 1.33 -12.64
C ALA A 240 -2.29 1.27 -12.28
N THR A 241 -2.72 2.06 -11.29
CA THR A 241 -4.13 2.15 -10.91
C THR A 241 -4.99 2.68 -12.04
N GLN A 242 -4.52 3.70 -12.77
CA GLN A 242 -5.24 4.22 -13.92
C GLN A 242 -5.36 3.18 -15.04
N ARG A 243 -4.30 2.43 -15.34
CA ARG A 243 -4.35 1.35 -16.33
C ARG A 243 -5.34 0.26 -15.93
N LEU A 244 -5.34 -0.17 -14.67
CA LEU A 244 -6.34 -1.14 -14.18
C LEU A 244 -7.77 -0.58 -14.26
N ALA A 245 -7.95 0.70 -13.98
CA ALA A 245 -9.24 1.36 -14.12
C ALA A 245 -9.71 1.36 -15.59
N ASP A 246 -8.84 1.67 -16.54
CA ASP A 246 -9.16 1.64 -17.97
C ASP A 246 -9.43 0.21 -18.47
N ASP A 247 -8.65 -0.77 -18.00
CA ASP A 247 -8.77 -2.17 -18.44
C ASP A 247 -10.05 -2.84 -17.90
N TRP A 248 -10.41 -2.57 -16.64
CA TRP A 248 -11.52 -3.26 -15.95
C TRP A 248 -12.80 -2.46 -15.86
N PHE A 249 -12.70 -1.13 -15.91
CA PHE A 249 -13.82 -0.19 -15.76
C PHE A 249 -13.74 0.98 -16.78
N PRO A 250 -13.54 0.70 -18.09
CA PRO A 250 -13.35 1.74 -19.10
C PRO A 250 -14.49 2.77 -19.13
N GLU A 251 -15.72 2.35 -18.80
CA GLU A 251 -16.90 3.22 -18.74
C GLU A 251 -16.82 4.31 -17.65
N ARG A 252 -15.88 4.20 -16.70
CA ARG A 252 -15.69 5.19 -15.63
C ARG A 252 -14.81 6.36 -16.06
N GLY A 253 -14.02 6.22 -17.13
CA GLY A 253 -13.19 7.29 -17.69
C GLY A 253 -12.26 7.95 -16.66
N VAL A 254 -11.65 7.17 -15.78
CA VAL A 254 -10.84 7.71 -14.68
C VAL A 254 -9.47 8.15 -15.20
N THR A 255 -9.17 9.45 -15.08
CA THR A 255 -7.89 10.00 -15.55
C THR A 255 -6.81 9.99 -14.47
N ILE A 256 -5.54 10.01 -14.90
CA ILE A 256 -4.37 10.24 -14.03
C ILE A 256 -4.58 11.46 -13.13
N ARG A 257 -5.12 12.55 -13.70
CA ARG A 257 -5.41 13.79 -12.98
C ARG A 257 -6.44 13.58 -11.87
N LYS A 258 -7.54 12.88 -12.16
CA LYS A 258 -8.57 12.58 -11.15
C LYS A 258 -8.00 11.77 -9.99
N ILE A 259 -7.20 10.75 -10.30
CA ILE A 259 -6.55 9.92 -9.27
C ILE A 259 -5.56 10.75 -8.45
N GLY A 260 -4.74 11.60 -9.08
CA GLY A 260 -3.80 12.48 -8.39
C GLY A 260 -4.48 13.51 -7.48
N LEU A 261 -5.61 14.09 -7.92
CA LEU A 261 -6.41 14.99 -7.08
C LEU A 261 -7.01 14.26 -5.88
N GLY A 262 -7.62 13.09 -6.08
CA GLY A 262 -8.16 12.27 -4.98
C GLY A 262 -7.07 11.86 -4.00
N TYR A 263 -5.92 11.41 -4.51
CA TYR A 263 -4.73 11.10 -3.72
C TYR A 263 -4.32 12.30 -2.85
N GLY A 264 -4.19 13.48 -3.46
CA GLY A 264 -3.78 14.71 -2.78
C GLY A 264 -4.76 15.13 -1.69
N VAL A 265 -6.05 15.24 -2.03
CA VAL A 265 -7.12 15.60 -1.08
C VAL A 265 -7.18 14.62 0.09
N PHE A 266 -7.12 13.32 -0.19
CA PHE A 266 -7.27 12.29 0.84
C PHE A 266 -6.13 12.36 1.87
N ASN A 267 -4.91 12.64 1.42
CA ASN A 267 -3.76 12.76 2.34
C ASN A 267 -3.79 14.05 3.15
N VAL A 268 -4.24 15.18 2.58
CA VAL A 268 -4.46 16.41 3.36
C VAL A 268 -5.54 16.16 4.42
N VAL A 269 -6.69 15.60 4.03
CA VAL A 269 -7.78 15.28 4.97
C VAL A 269 -7.32 14.28 6.04
N ALA A 270 -6.58 13.24 5.66
CA ALA A 270 -6.02 12.28 6.61
C ALA A 270 -5.15 12.98 7.66
N ALA A 271 -4.22 13.84 7.22
CA ALA A 271 -3.33 14.56 8.12
C ALA A 271 -4.08 15.49 9.09
N LEU A 272 -5.11 16.19 8.61
CA LEU A 272 -5.92 17.11 9.42
C LEU A 272 -6.77 16.38 10.46
N LEU A 273 -7.17 15.14 10.19
CA LEU A 273 -8.03 14.34 11.09
C LEU A 273 -7.26 13.34 11.97
N GLY A 274 -5.94 13.27 11.86
CA GLY A 274 -5.10 12.33 12.60
C GLY A 274 -5.11 10.91 12.05
N GLY A 275 -5.34 10.78 10.75
CA GLY A 275 -5.15 9.54 10.01
C GLY A 275 -3.72 9.40 9.49
N ILE A 276 -3.45 8.23 8.90
CA ILE A 276 -2.18 7.94 8.25
C ILE A 276 -2.18 8.36 6.78
N PRO A 277 -1.00 8.55 6.15
CA PRO A 277 -0.91 8.75 4.71
C PRO A 277 -1.41 7.54 3.92
N VAL A 278 -2.15 7.80 2.84
CA VAL A 278 -2.83 6.78 2.03
C VAL A 278 -2.60 6.92 0.52
N CYS A 279 -2.89 5.88 -0.26
CA CYS A 279 -2.93 5.95 -1.73
C CYS A 279 -4.10 5.20 -2.35
N HIS A 280 -4.33 5.46 -3.65
CA HIS A 280 -5.14 4.61 -4.50
C HIS A 280 -4.35 3.42 -5.04
N GLY A 281 -4.12 2.39 -4.22
CA GLY A 281 -3.24 1.29 -4.58
C GLY A 281 -3.81 0.34 -5.64
N SER A 282 -3.08 0.16 -6.74
CA SER A 282 -3.42 -0.83 -7.79
C SER A 282 -3.53 -2.26 -7.27
N GLY A 283 -2.70 -2.64 -6.29
CA GLY A 283 -2.78 -3.93 -5.62
C GLY A 283 -4.10 -4.13 -4.87
N GLY A 284 -4.56 -3.11 -4.14
CA GLY A 284 -5.84 -3.15 -3.45
C GLY A 284 -7.01 -3.25 -4.43
N MET A 285 -7.03 -2.43 -5.47
CA MET A 285 -8.04 -2.52 -6.54
C MET A 285 -8.08 -3.91 -7.18
N ALA A 286 -6.91 -4.50 -7.44
CA ALA A 286 -6.79 -5.88 -7.94
C ALA A 286 -7.33 -6.90 -6.93
N GLY A 287 -7.09 -6.70 -5.63
CA GLY A 287 -7.65 -7.52 -4.55
C GLY A 287 -9.18 -7.51 -4.58
N HIS A 288 -9.78 -6.31 -4.49
CA HIS A 288 -11.23 -6.16 -4.58
C HIS A 288 -11.80 -6.82 -5.85
N TYR A 289 -11.19 -6.55 -7.01
CA TYR A 289 -11.65 -7.11 -8.28
C TYR A 289 -11.53 -8.65 -8.32
N THR A 290 -10.42 -9.21 -7.84
CA THR A 290 -10.17 -10.65 -7.84
C THR A 290 -11.23 -11.40 -7.03
N PHE A 291 -11.62 -10.86 -5.87
CA PHE A 291 -12.59 -11.50 -4.98
C PHE A 291 -14.05 -11.11 -5.26
N GLY A 292 -14.32 -10.33 -6.31
CA GLY A 292 -15.67 -10.14 -6.86
C GLY A 292 -16.24 -8.73 -6.74
N GLY A 293 -15.51 -7.78 -6.16
CA GLY A 293 -15.90 -6.37 -6.09
C GLY A 293 -15.90 -5.73 -7.48
N ARG A 294 -17.00 -5.08 -7.85
CA ARG A 294 -17.23 -4.46 -9.17
C ARG A 294 -17.73 -3.02 -9.07
N THR A 295 -18.18 -2.59 -7.89
CA THR A 295 -18.69 -1.23 -7.68
C THR A 295 -17.94 -0.54 -6.55
N GLY A 296 -18.30 0.72 -6.28
CA GLY A 296 -17.84 1.41 -5.07
C GLY A 296 -18.33 0.76 -3.77
N GLY A 297 -19.34 -0.11 -3.84
CA GLY A 297 -19.92 -0.81 -2.68
C GLY A 297 -18.90 -1.66 -1.92
N SER A 298 -18.01 -2.36 -2.62
CA SER A 298 -16.96 -3.19 -2.01
C SER A 298 -16.04 -2.38 -1.09
N VAL A 299 -15.63 -1.18 -1.53
CA VAL A 299 -14.76 -0.30 -0.73
C VAL A 299 -15.55 0.41 0.37
N ILE A 300 -16.84 0.70 0.14
CA ILE A 300 -17.74 1.23 1.18
C ILE A 300 -17.93 0.22 2.32
N ILE A 301 -18.15 -1.06 2.01
CA ILE A 301 -18.22 -2.15 3.00
C ILE A 301 -16.92 -2.20 3.79
N TYR A 302 -15.78 -2.13 3.10
CA TYR A 302 -14.48 -2.17 3.75
C TYR A 302 -14.23 -0.96 4.66
N GLY A 303 -14.68 0.23 4.24
CA GLY A 303 -14.64 1.42 5.07
C GLY A 303 -15.54 1.34 6.30
N ALA A 304 -16.75 0.80 6.15
CA ALA A 304 -17.66 0.56 7.27
C ALA A 304 -17.08 -0.43 8.30
N PHE A 305 -16.35 -1.45 7.83
CA PHE A 305 -15.60 -2.36 8.70
C PHE A 305 -14.57 -1.61 9.58
N PHE A 306 -13.74 -0.75 9.00
CA PHE A 306 -12.76 0.02 9.79
C PHE A 306 -13.40 1.07 10.71
N ILE A 307 -14.48 1.73 10.29
CA ILE A 307 -15.23 2.62 11.20
C ILE A 307 -15.74 1.81 12.40
N SER A 308 -16.31 0.64 12.15
CA SER A 308 -16.78 -0.26 13.22
C SER A 308 -15.63 -0.69 14.14
N LEU A 309 -14.44 -0.94 13.58
CA LEU A 309 -13.23 -1.24 14.34
C LEU A 309 -12.82 -0.09 15.26
N GLY A 310 -12.77 1.13 14.72
CA GLY A 310 -12.43 2.32 15.50
C GLY A 310 -13.46 2.63 16.60
N LEU A 311 -14.75 2.45 16.31
CA LEU A 311 -15.83 2.58 17.30
C LEU A 311 -15.73 1.50 18.39
N ALA A 312 -15.43 0.25 18.03
CA ALA A 312 -15.24 -0.82 19.00
C ALA A 312 -14.09 -0.52 19.97
N VAL A 313 -12.94 -0.03 19.44
CA VAL A 313 -11.82 0.43 20.28
C VAL A 313 -12.25 1.59 21.19
N HIS A 314 -13.00 2.56 20.65
CA HIS A 314 -13.50 3.69 21.42
C HIS A 314 -14.46 3.28 22.55
N LEU A 315 -15.23 2.20 22.38
CA LEU A 315 -16.15 1.70 23.39
C LEU A 315 -15.47 0.72 24.39
N GLY A 316 -14.13 0.64 24.41
CA GLY A 316 -13.38 -0.13 25.40
C GLY A 316 -12.99 -1.53 24.97
N ALA A 317 -13.03 -1.88 23.68
CA ALA A 317 -12.32 -3.06 23.16
C ALA A 317 -10.80 -2.79 23.19
N LEU A 318 -10.22 -2.91 24.38
CA LEU A 318 -8.94 -2.28 24.72
C LEU A 318 -7.69 -2.87 24.07
N ASP A 319 -7.80 -3.90 23.23
CA ASP A 319 -6.65 -4.32 22.45
C ASP A 319 -7.05 -5.01 21.14
N ILE A 320 -7.65 -4.24 20.22
CA ILE A 320 -7.96 -4.76 18.88
C ILE A 320 -6.73 -5.35 18.19
N LEU A 321 -5.53 -4.84 18.50
CA LEU A 321 -4.27 -5.34 17.96
C LEU A 321 -3.89 -6.70 18.55
N ALA A 322 -4.22 -6.98 19.82
CA ALA A 322 -4.06 -8.33 20.40
C ALA A 322 -4.91 -9.40 19.72
N PHE A 323 -6.02 -9.03 19.07
CA PHE A 323 -6.82 -9.96 18.26
C PHE A 323 -6.18 -10.30 16.91
N PHE A 324 -5.05 -9.67 16.57
CA PHE A 324 -4.32 -9.92 15.34
C PHE A 324 -2.92 -10.49 15.65
N PRO A 325 -2.76 -11.83 15.72
CA PRO A 325 -1.48 -12.43 15.99
C PRO A 325 -0.43 -11.96 14.99
N LEU A 326 0.57 -11.23 15.50
CA LEU A 326 1.68 -10.72 14.70
C LEU A 326 2.31 -11.78 13.78
N PRO A 327 2.46 -13.06 14.19
CA PRO A 327 3.01 -14.07 13.29
C PRO A 327 2.21 -14.27 12.00
N ILE A 328 0.87 -14.19 12.09
CA ILE A 328 -0.02 -14.30 10.92
C ILE A 328 0.12 -13.05 10.03
N LEU A 329 0.10 -11.86 10.64
CA LEU A 329 0.33 -10.60 9.92
C LEU A 329 1.70 -10.59 9.23
N GLY A 330 2.72 -11.17 9.87
CA GLY A 330 4.07 -11.31 9.33
C GLY A 330 4.08 -12.14 8.05
N VAL A 331 3.38 -13.28 8.03
CA VAL A 331 3.28 -14.10 6.82
C VAL A 331 2.54 -13.37 5.69
N MET A 332 1.47 -12.65 6.01
CA MET A 332 0.73 -11.83 5.04
C MET A 332 1.64 -10.74 4.45
N LEU A 333 2.38 -10.02 5.30
CA LEU A 333 3.33 -9.00 4.89
C LEU A 333 4.49 -9.58 4.06
N ALA A 334 5.01 -10.75 4.43
CA ALA A 334 6.09 -11.44 3.72
C ALA A 334 5.66 -11.82 2.28
N ARG A 335 4.40 -12.24 2.08
CA ARG A 335 3.86 -12.52 0.75
C ARG A 335 3.81 -11.26 -0.11
N GLU A 336 3.33 -10.15 0.44
CA GLU A 336 3.28 -8.87 -0.27
C GLU A 336 4.67 -8.34 -0.61
N ALA A 337 5.61 -8.46 0.34
CA ALA A 337 7.01 -8.15 0.17
C ALA A 337 7.65 -8.98 -0.96
N TRP A 338 7.35 -10.29 -1.02
CA TRP A 338 7.79 -11.18 -2.09
C TRP A 338 7.26 -10.75 -3.46
N ALA A 339 5.97 -10.42 -3.55
CA ALA A 339 5.36 -9.92 -4.78
C ALA A 339 6.02 -8.62 -5.27
N LEU A 340 6.40 -7.74 -4.34
CA LEU A 340 7.08 -6.49 -4.65
C LEU A 340 8.52 -6.72 -5.15
N MET A 341 9.27 -7.61 -4.50
CA MET A 341 10.61 -8.02 -4.95
C MET A 341 10.58 -8.63 -6.35
N GLY A 342 9.58 -9.45 -6.66
CA GLY A 342 9.44 -10.12 -7.96
C GLY A 342 9.32 -9.16 -9.15
N ARG A 343 8.91 -7.90 -8.94
CA ARG A 343 8.74 -6.90 -10.02
C ARG A 343 10.04 -6.50 -10.70
N ILE A 344 11.19 -6.72 -10.06
CA ILE A 344 12.50 -6.50 -10.67
C ILE A 344 12.71 -7.33 -11.95
N ARG A 345 12.00 -8.46 -12.09
CA ARG A 345 12.05 -9.32 -13.29
C ARG A 345 11.46 -8.65 -14.52
N GLN A 346 10.59 -7.65 -14.33
CA GLN A 346 9.95 -6.88 -15.40
C GLN A 346 10.87 -5.79 -15.96
N THR A 347 11.99 -5.48 -15.29
CA THR A 347 12.98 -4.53 -15.80
C THR A 347 13.68 -5.10 -17.03
N GLU A 348 13.90 -4.24 -18.04
CA GLU A 348 14.71 -4.56 -19.22
C GLU A 348 16.06 -5.18 -18.79
N PRO A 349 16.49 -6.29 -19.41
CA PRO A 349 17.70 -7.01 -19.00
C PRO A 349 18.95 -6.12 -18.87
N GLY A 350 19.14 -5.17 -19.79
CA GLY A 350 20.29 -4.26 -19.79
C GLY A 350 20.33 -3.25 -18.62
N TYR A 351 19.19 -3.01 -17.97
CA TYR A 351 19.07 -2.09 -16.84
C TYR A 351 18.72 -2.79 -15.52
N ARG A 352 18.61 -4.12 -15.52
CA ARG A 352 18.26 -4.89 -14.32
C ARG A 352 19.29 -4.74 -13.19
N TRP A 353 20.56 -4.56 -13.53
CA TRP A 353 21.62 -4.28 -12.54
C TRP A 353 21.42 -2.93 -11.84
N ILE A 354 20.92 -1.90 -12.54
CA ILE A 354 20.58 -0.60 -11.93
C ILE A 354 19.45 -0.81 -10.93
N ALA A 355 18.40 -1.54 -11.33
CA ALA A 355 17.30 -1.85 -10.41
C ALA A 355 17.78 -2.61 -9.16
N ALA A 356 18.68 -3.58 -9.32
CA ALA A 356 19.26 -4.32 -8.19
C ALA A 356 20.07 -3.40 -7.27
N LEU A 357 20.95 -2.55 -7.83
CA LEU A 357 21.73 -1.58 -7.05
C LEU A 357 20.83 -0.61 -6.28
N VAL A 358 19.85 -0.01 -6.96
CA VAL A 358 18.86 0.89 -6.34
C VAL A 358 18.14 0.18 -5.21
N GLY A 359 17.73 -1.07 -5.41
CA GLY A 359 17.04 -1.83 -4.39
C GLY A 359 17.92 -2.20 -3.20
N ILE A 360 19.20 -2.53 -3.40
CA ILE A 360 20.16 -2.77 -2.32
C ILE A 360 20.38 -1.48 -1.51
N LEU A 361 20.60 -0.34 -2.18
CA LEU A 361 20.76 0.95 -1.53
C LEU A 361 19.50 1.36 -0.75
N ALA A 362 18.31 1.17 -1.32
CA ALA A 362 17.05 1.46 -0.64
C ALA A 362 16.79 0.52 0.55
N ALA A 363 17.19 -0.75 0.44
CA ALA A 363 17.06 -1.74 1.50
C ALA A 363 18.09 -1.56 2.63
N SER A 364 19.21 -0.89 2.35
CA SER A 364 20.22 -0.62 3.35
C SER A 364 19.70 0.28 4.49
N ASN A 365 20.39 0.23 5.63
CA ASN A 365 20.15 1.11 6.77
C ASN A 365 20.88 2.46 6.62
N LEU A 366 21.22 2.86 5.38
CA LEU A 366 21.75 4.19 5.13
C LEU A 366 20.71 5.26 5.49
N PRO A 367 21.10 6.34 6.19
CA PRO A 367 20.26 7.53 6.32
C PRO A 367 19.84 7.99 4.93
N ASN A 368 18.55 8.22 4.74
CA ASN A 368 17.99 8.61 3.43
C ASN A 368 18.29 7.61 2.30
N GLY A 369 18.46 6.32 2.59
CA GLY A 369 18.82 5.29 1.60
C GLY A 369 17.93 5.25 0.35
N PHE A 370 16.61 5.50 0.50
CA PHE A 370 15.69 5.62 -0.63
C PHE A 370 15.99 6.82 -1.54
N LEU A 371 16.32 7.97 -0.96
CA LEU A 371 16.69 9.18 -1.71
C LEU A 371 17.99 8.98 -2.47
N ILE A 372 19.01 8.44 -1.78
CA ILE A 372 20.32 8.14 -2.36
C ILE A 372 20.16 7.13 -3.50
N ALA A 373 19.40 6.06 -3.28
CA ALA A 373 19.11 5.06 -4.28
C ALA A 373 18.43 5.65 -5.52
N MET A 374 17.44 6.52 -5.34
CA MET A 374 16.74 7.18 -6.43
C MET A 374 17.67 8.10 -7.23
N ALA A 375 18.44 8.95 -6.56
CA ALA A 375 19.36 9.88 -7.20
C ALA A 375 20.47 9.14 -7.98
N ALA A 376 21.15 8.20 -7.33
CA ALA A 376 22.22 7.41 -7.93
C ALA A 376 21.71 6.55 -9.10
N GLY A 377 20.57 5.87 -8.92
CA GLY A 377 19.96 5.05 -9.97
C GLY A 377 19.55 5.87 -11.19
N SER A 378 18.98 7.05 -10.98
CA SER A 378 18.57 7.93 -12.08
C SER A 378 19.78 8.45 -12.84
N ALA A 379 20.83 8.92 -12.13
CA ALA A 379 22.08 9.36 -12.74
C ALA A 379 22.72 8.26 -13.58
N LEU A 380 22.86 7.05 -13.03
CA LEU A 380 23.43 5.90 -13.74
C LEU A 380 22.62 5.52 -14.99
N TYR A 381 21.28 5.56 -14.90
CA TYR A 381 20.42 5.31 -16.05
C TYR A 381 20.66 6.33 -17.15
N TYR A 382 20.63 7.64 -16.84
CA TYR A 382 20.82 8.69 -17.85
C TYR A 382 22.23 8.69 -18.47
N ILE A 383 23.26 8.34 -17.69
CA ILE A 383 24.62 8.14 -18.22
C ILE A 383 24.66 6.93 -19.18
N SER A 384 24.01 5.82 -18.80
CA SER A 384 24.02 4.59 -19.59
C SER A 384 23.31 4.73 -20.95
N ILE A 385 22.21 5.49 -21.02
CA ILE A 385 21.53 5.75 -22.31
C ILE A 385 22.38 6.66 -23.20
N THR A 386 23.05 7.66 -22.63
CA THR A 386 23.87 8.63 -23.37
C THR A 386 25.10 7.95 -23.99
N THR A 387 25.76 7.09 -23.21
CA THR A 387 26.92 6.31 -23.67
C THR A 387 26.55 5.28 -24.74
N ARG A 388 25.39 4.61 -24.60
CA ARG A 388 24.90 3.65 -25.61
C ARG A 388 24.52 4.33 -26.93
N SER A 389 23.92 5.52 -26.87
CA SER A 389 23.61 6.35 -28.05
C SER A 389 24.88 6.75 -28.80
N ARG A 390 25.93 7.20 -28.08
CA ARG A 390 27.22 7.58 -28.70
C ARG A 390 27.92 6.39 -29.37
N ARG A 391 27.81 5.18 -28.81
CA ARG A 391 28.37 3.96 -29.40
C ARG A 391 27.64 3.50 -30.66
N SER A 392 26.33 3.77 -30.80
CA SER A 392 25.59 3.41 -32.01
C SER A 392 25.83 4.40 -33.16
N THR A 393 26.03 5.68 -32.85
CA THR A 393 26.37 6.71 -33.87
C THR A 393 27.83 6.67 -34.30
N GLY A 394 28.73 6.06 -33.52
CA GLY A 394 30.14 5.85 -33.87
C GLY A 394 30.42 4.64 -34.79
N LYS A 395 29.41 3.82 -35.11
CA LYS A 395 29.50 2.79 -36.15
C LYS A 395 29.11 3.38 -37.50
N ILE A 396 30.03 4.08 -38.15
CA ILE A 396 29.97 4.29 -39.61
C ILE A 396 30.19 2.90 -40.24
N PRO A 397 29.39 2.45 -41.22
CA PRO A 397 29.67 1.21 -41.92
C PRO A 397 31.02 1.36 -42.61
N SER A 398 32.00 0.52 -42.25
CA SER A 398 33.19 0.36 -43.08
C SER A 398 32.74 -0.27 -44.39
N THR A 399 32.60 0.54 -45.43
CA THR A 399 32.64 0.06 -46.80
C THR A 399 34.05 -0.46 -47.05
N GLY A 400 34.18 -1.78 -47.15
CA GLY A 400 35.40 -2.51 -47.48
C GLY A 400 35.02 -3.91 -47.89
#